data_AF-A0A1V4DDT2-F1
#
_entry.id   AF-A0A1V4DDT2-F1
#
_cell.length_a   1.000
_cell.length_b   1.000
_cell.length_c   1.000
_cell.angle_alpha   90.00
_cell.angle_beta   90.00
_cell.angle_gamma   90.00
#
_symmetry.space_group_name_H-M   'P 1'
#
loop_
_entity.id
_entity.type
_entity.pdbx_description
1 polymer ?
#
loop_
_entity_poly.entity_id
_entity_poly.type
_entity_poly.pdbx_seq_one_letter_code
_entity_poly.pdbx_strand_id
1 'polypeptide(L)' 'MLRFFKWLFFILGTLITLINIPKFVSIIFRFFNPQNNFGELIGELVGSIAIPCVFFVLFFYITE' A
#
# COMPACT_ATOMS: atom_id res chain seq x y z
N MET A 1 3.89 -16.75 20.26
CA MET A 1 2.78 -15.89 19.77
C MET A 1 3.27 -14.72 18.93
N LEU A 2 4.30 -13.97 19.34
CA LEU A 2 4.85 -12.83 18.58
C LEU A 2 5.30 -13.20 17.15
N ARG A 3 5.99 -14.33 16.96
CA ARG A 3 6.31 -14.87 15.62
C ARG A 3 5.08 -15.04 14.72
N PHE A 4 3.95 -15.51 15.25
CA PHE A 4 2.74 -15.69 14.48
C PHE A 4 2.21 -14.34 13.98
N PHE A 5 2.11 -13.34 14.87
CA PHE A 5 1.68 -11.99 14.49
C PHE A 5 2.61 -11.33 13.48
N LYS A 6 3.93 -11.51 13.63
CA LYS A 6 4.92 -11.04 12.65
C LYS A 6 4.58 -11.59 11.26
N TRP A 7 4.51 -12.91 11.11
CA TRP A 7 4.18 -13.52 9.81
C TRP A 7 2.79 -13.13 9.30
N LEU A 8 1.81 -12.95 10.18
CA LEU A 8 0.48 -12.46 9.81
C LEU A 8 0.55 -11.07 9.18
N PHE A 9 1.28 -10.12 9.77
CA PHE A 9 1.46 -8.78 9.20
C PHE A 9 2.19 -8.81 7.86
N PHE A 10 3.16 -9.70 7.68
CA PHE A 10 3.83 -9.89 6.39
C PHE A 10 2.88 -10.38 5.29
N ILE A 11 2.07 -11.40 5.58
CA ILE A 11 1.10 -11.95 4.64
C ILE A 11 0.05 -10.89 4.28
N LEU A 12 -0.49 -10.20 5.28
CA LEU A 12 -1.47 -9.14 5.09
C LEU A 12 -0.90 -7.97 4.27
N GLY A 13 0.31 -7.51 4.59
CA GLY A 13 0.98 -6.44 3.84
C GLY A 13 1.24 -6.83 2.39
N THR A 14 1.65 -8.08 2.14
CA THR A 14 1.85 -8.61 0.78
C THR A 14 0.54 -8.67 0.00
N LEU A 15 -0.54 -9.20 0.61
CA LEU A 15 -1.86 -9.28 -0.03
C LEU A 15 -2.41 -7.90 -0.38
N ILE A 16 -2.34 -6.95 0.55
CA ILE A 16 -2.81 -5.57 0.33
C ILE A 16 -1.99 -4.90 -0.79
N THR A 17 -0.67 -5.14 -0.82
CA THR A 17 0.18 -4.64 -1.91
C THR A 17 -0.29 -5.19 -3.24
N LEU A 18 -0.49 -6.51 -3.35
CA LEU A 18 -0.95 -7.14 -4.59
C LEU A 18 -2.31 -6.58 -5.07
N ILE A 19 -3.24 -6.33 -4.14
CA ILE A 19 -4.55 -5.72 -4.45
C ILE A 19 -4.40 -4.27 -4.91
N ASN A 20 -3.42 -3.53 -4.41
CA ASN A 20 -3.18 -2.13 -4.76
C ASN A 20 -2.37 -1.95 -6.04
N ILE A 21 -1.65 -2.96 -6.56
CA ILE A 21 -0.88 -2.86 -7.81
C ILE A 21 -1.75 -2.39 -8.99
N PRO A 22 -2.93 -2.99 -9.29
CA PRO A 22 -3.78 -2.52 -10.38
C PRO A 22 -4.26 -1.08 -10.20
N LYS A 23 -4.57 -0.69 -8.96
CA LYS A 23 -4.97 0.69 -8.63
C LYS A 23 -3.82 1.66 -8.86
N PHE A 24 -2.62 1.32 -8.43
CA PHE A 24 -1.42 2.12 -8.62
C PHE A 24 -1.13 2.36 -10.11
N VAL A 25 -1.22 1.30 -10.92
CA VAL A 25 -1.07 1.39 -12.38
C VAL A 25 -2.16 2.28 -13.00
N SER A 26 -3.41 2.13 -12.58
CA SER A 26 -4.52 2.99 -13.03
C SER A 26 -4.30 4.47 -12.70
N ILE A 27 -3.82 4.76 -11.49
CA ILE A 27 -3.49 6.13 -11.05
C ILE A 27 -2.38 6.71 -11.92
N ILE A 28 -1.32 5.96 -12.22
CA ILE A 28 -0.25 6.40 -13.13
C ILE A 28 -0.80 6.75 -14.51
N PHE A 29 -1.69 5.93 -15.09
CA PHE A 29 -2.32 6.27 -16.36
C PHE A 29 -3.19 7.54 -16.28
N ARG A 30 -3.90 7.74 -15.17
CA ARG A 30 -4.70 8.96 -14.92
C ARG A 30 -3.82 10.21 -14.77
N PHE A 31 -2.57 10.11 -14.31
CA PHE A 31 -1.63 11.24 -14.27
C PHE A 31 -1.32 11.82 -15.65
N PHE A 32 -1.42 11.04 -16.72
CA PHE A 32 -1.21 11.51 -18.08
C PHE A 32 -2.46 12.16 -18.71
N ASN A 33 -3.62 12.12 -18.03
CA ASN A 33 -4.83 12.78 -18.50
C ASN A 33 -4.96 14.17 -17.85
N PRO A 34 -4.85 15.26 -18.64
CA PRO A 34 -4.84 16.63 -18.12
C PRO A 34 -6.17 17.10 -17.53
N GLN A 35 -7.26 16.32 -17.65
CA GLN A 35 -8.56 16.64 -17.07
C GLN A 35 -8.71 16.23 -15.60
N ASN A 36 -7.76 15.46 -15.05
CA ASN A 36 -7.85 14.96 -13.69
C ASN A 36 -7.31 15.97 -12.66
N ASN A 37 -7.91 15.98 -11.47
CA ASN A 37 -7.45 16.81 -10.37
C ASN A 37 -6.17 16.22 -9.77
N PHE A 38 -5.05 16.93 -9.91
CA PHE A 38 -3.74 16.49 -9.43
C PHE A 38 -3.74 16.18 -7.92
N GLY A 39 -4.47 16.97 -7.11
CA GLY A 39 -4.56 16.75 -5.67
C GLY A 39 -5.27 15.43 -5.30
N GLU A 40 -6.30 15.07 -6.05
CA GLU A 40 -7.02 13.79 -5.89
C GLU A 40 -6.11 12.61 -6.23
N LEU A 41 -5.38 12.70 -7.35
CA LEU A 41 -4.45 11.65 -7.79
C LEU A 41 -3.29 11.42 -6.81
N ILE A 42 -2.73 12.50 -6.24
CA ILE A 42 -1.71 12.39 -5.19
C ILE A 42 -2.30 11.72 -3.94
N GLY A 43 -3.51 12.10 -3.53
CA GLY A 43 -4.19 11.49 -2.39
C GLY A 43 -4.44 9.99 -2.57
N GLU A 44 -4.94 9.59 -3.74
CA GLU A 44 -5.12 8.17 -4.10
C GLU A 44 -3.79 7.41 -4.11
N LEU A 45 -2.74 8.00 -4.68
CA LEU A 45 -1.41 7.42 -4.76
C LEU A 45 -0.84 7.16 -3.35
N VAL A 46 -0.87 8.18 -2.49
CA VAL A 46 -0.38 8.07 -1.11
C VAL A 46 -1.19 7.04 -0.33
N GLY A 47 -2.52 7.03 -0.46
CA GLY A 47 -3.37 6.02 0.19
C GLY A 47 -3.05 4.59 -0.25
N SER A 48 -2.77 4.39 -1.54
CA SER A 48 -2.44 3.06 -2.09
C SER A 48 -1.12 2.50 -1.55
N ILE A 49 -0.17 3.37 -1.20
CA ILE A 49 1.15 3.00 -0.68
C ILE A 49 1.16 2.95 0.85
N ALA A 50 0.53 3.91 1.53
CA ALA A 50 0.62 4.07 2.97
C ALA A 50 0.07 2.83 3.72
N ILE A 51 -1.06 2.28 3.28
CA ILE A 51 -1.69 1.12 3.92
C ILE A 51 -0.75 -0.09 3.95
N PRO A 52 -0.26 -0.64 2.81
CA PRO A 52 0.67 -1.77 2.86
C PRO A 52 1.95 -1.44 3.63
N CYS A 53 2.42 -0.18 3.58
CA CYS A 53 3.59 0.26 4.32
C CYS A 53 3.43 0.09 5.84
N VAL A 54 2.25 0.41 6.40
CA VAL A 54 1.96 0.20 7.85
C VAL A 54 2.11 -1.27 8.24
N PHE A 55 1.64 -2.21 7.42
CA PHE A 55 1.78 -3.64 7.70
C PHE A 55 3.24 -4.10 7.68
N PHE A 56 4.04 -3.61 6.73
CA PHE A 56 5.47 -3.91 6.69
C PHE A 56 6.24 -3.28 7.86
N VAL A 57 5.89 -2.04 8.26
CA VAL A 57 6.48 -1.41 9.44
C VAL A 57 6.18 -2.24 10.69
N LEU A 58 4.94 -2.68 10.89
CA LEU A 58 4.57 -3.54 12.02
C LEU A 58 5.30 -4.90 11.97
N PHE A 59 5.51 -5.46 10.79
CA PHE A 59 6.33 -6.67 10.62
C PHE A 59 7.77 -6.49 11.10
N PHE A 60 8.41 -5.37 10.76
CA PHE A 60 9.78 -5.07 11.19
C PHE A 60 9.88 -4.63 12.65
N TYR A 61 8.85 -3.95 13.17
CA TYR A 61 8.81 -3.46 14.54
C TYR A 61 8.67 -4.60 15.57
N ILE A 62 7.98 -5.68 15.21
CA ILE A 62 7.87 -6.87 16.07
C ILE A 62 9.20 -7.65 16.01
N THR A 63 10.08 -7.35 16.96
CA THR A 63 11.24 -8.17 17.33
C THR A 63 10.77 -9.46 18.01
N GLU A 64 11.46 -10.58 17.74
CA GLU A 64 11.03 -11.97 18.04
C GLU A 64 10.41 -12.22 19.42
#